data_AF-A0A358HSG3-F1
#
_entry.id   AF-A0A358HSG3-F1
#
_cell.length_a   1.000
_cell.length_b   1.000
_cell.length_c   1.000
_cell.angle_alpha   90.00
_cell.angle_beta   90.00
_cell.angle_gamma   90.00
#
_symmetry.space_group_name_H-M   'P 1'
#
loop_
_entity.id
_entity.type
_entity.pdbx_description
1 polymer ?
#
loop_
_entity_poly.entity_id
_entity_poly.type
_entity_poly.pdbx_seq_one_letter_code
_entity_poly.pdbx_strand_id
1 'polypeptide(L)'
;MITDRKKDIIVNSGGDNISPQRIEGLMTLETEISQAMVYGDDKPYLVAVIWPDEDFMREFARDNSINNDIDELSQNDTFRKIIRSAIDRVNTRLSTIEKVRSFMFAEAAFGIDNEMLTPSMKIRRHKIRDAYGQQLDGLYQRKRKGQ
;
A
#
# COMPACT_ATOMS: atom_id res chain seq x y z
N MET A 1 3.11 -20.09 20.02
CA MET A 1 2.17 -19.14 20.68
C MET A 1 1.61 -18.22 19.59
N ILE A 2 0.36 -18.43 19.17
CA ILE A 2 -0.29 -17.66 18.09
C ILE A 2 -1.54 -17.03 18.68
N THR A 3 -1.39 -15.92 19.39
CA THR A 3 -2.50 -15.17 20.02
C THR A 3 -2.77 -13.81 19.39
N ASP A 4 -1.97 -13.38 18.40
CA ASP A 4 -2.08 -12.02 17.82
C ASP A 4 -2.98 -11.90 16.58
N ARG A 5 -3.60 -12.98 16.10
CA ARG A 5 -4.46 -12.94 14.90
C ARG A 5 -5.74 -12.11 15.06
N LYS A 6 -6.10 -11.72 16.30
CA LYS A 6 -7.29 -10.90 16.58
C LYS A 6 -7.03 -9.39 16.54
N LYS A 7 -5.76 -8.97 16.61
CA LYS A 7 -5.37 -7.54 16.66
C LYS A 7 -5.06 -6.92 15.30
N ASP A 8 -4.97 -7.75 14.26
CA ASP A 8 -4.58 -7.32 12.91
C ASP A 8 -5.79 -7.25 11.96
N ILE A 9 -7.02 -7.13 12.49
CA ILE A 9 -8.24 -6.96 11.68
C ILE A 9 -8.50 -5.46 11.53
N ILE A 10 -8.82 -5.04 10.31
CA ILE A 10 -9.38 -3.71 10.03
C ILE A 10 -10.89 -3.80 10.19
N VAL A 11 -11.48 -2.89 10.96
CA VAL A 11 -12.94 -2.73 11.02
C VAL A 11 -13.29 -1.48 10.22
N ASN A 12 -13.98 -1.64 9.09
CA ASN A 12 -14.36 -0.48 8.27
C ASN A 12 -15.48 0.34 8.96
N SER A 13 -15.83 1.50 8.43
CA SER A 13 -16.91 2.34 8.99
C SER A 13 -18.31 1.71 8.91
N GLY A 14 -18.46 0.59 8.17
CA GLY A 14 -19.68 -0.21 8.09
C GLY A 14 -19.75 -1.33 9.13
N GLY A 15 -18.68 -1.57 9.90
CA GLY A 15 -18.57 -2.65 10.87
C GLY A 15 -18.09 -3.99 10.29
N ASP A 16 -17.65 -4.04 9.04
CA ASP A 16 -17.11 -5.25 8.42
C ASP A 16 -15.68 -5.51 8.88
N ASN A 17 -15.38 -6.79 9.16
CA ASN A 17 -14.04 -7.24 9.51
C ASN A 17 -13.25 -7.62 8.27
N ILE A 18 -12.14 -6.94 8.04
CA ILE A 18 -11.26 -7.12 6.89
C ILE A 18 -9.89 -7.63 7.36
N SER A 19 -9.36 -8.64 6.66
CA SER A 19 -8.00 -9.14 6.91
C SER A 19 -6.99 -8.41 6.00
N PRO A 20 -6.22 -7.43 6.51
CA PRO A 20 -5.23 -6.70 5.71
C PRO A 20 -4.16 -7.61 5.14
N GLN A 21 -3.71 -8.62 5.91
CA GLN A 21 -2.67 -9.56 5.47
C GLN A 21 -3.04 -10.30 4.19
N ARG A 22 -4.33 -10.61 4.00
CA ARG A 22 -4.80 -11.24 2.76
C ARG A 22 -4.58 -10.32 1.58
N ILE A 23 -4.96 -9.06 1.70
CA ILE A 23 -4.88 -8.06 0.62
C ILE A 23 -3.42 -7.72 0.31
N GLU A 24 -2.62 -7.52 1.35
CA GLU A 24 -1.17 -7.26 1.24
C GLU A 24 -0.44 -8.41 0.58
N GLY A 25 -0.70 -9.64 1.02
CA GLY A 25 -0.11 -10.83 0.42
C GLY A 25 -0.49 -11.00 -1.06
N LEU A 26 -1.68 -10.54 -1.48
CA LEU A 26 -2.03 -10.52 -2.90
C LEU A 26 -1.29 -9.43 -3.67
N MET A 27 -1.10 -8.24 -3.08
CA MET A 27 -0.32 -7.17 -3.71
C MET A 27 1.13 -7.56 -3.91
N THR A 28 1.78 -8.17 -2.92
CA THR A 28 3.19 -8.58 -3.01
C THR A 28 3.43 -9.80 -3.92
N LEU A 29 2.37 -10.39 -4.50
CA LEU A 29 2.50 -11.40 -5.55
C LEU A 29 2.56 -10.78 -6.95
N GLU A 30 2.17 -9.51 -7.08
CA GLU A 30 2.33 -8.77 -8.33
C GLU A 30 3.79 -8.37 -8.50
N THR A 31 4.34 -8.54 -9.70
CA THR A 31 5.75 -8.31 -10.01
C THR A 31 6.21 -6.88 -9.75
N GLU A 32 5.29 -5.92 -9.76
CA GLU A 32 5.58 -4.50 -9.63
C GLU A 32 5.62 -4.02 -8.17
N ILE A 33 5.17 -4.83 -7.21
CA ILE A 33 4.99 -4.42 -5.80
C ILE A 33 5.77 -5.38 -4.89
N SER A 34 6.80 -4.87 -4.22
CA SER A 34 7.60 -5.65 -3.27
C SER A 34 6.99 -5.63 -1.87
N GLN A 35 6.48 -4.48 -1.42
CA GLN A 35 5.91 -4.34 -0.09
C GLN A 35 4.64 -3.50 -0.12
N ALA A 36 3.69 -3.83 0.75
CA ALA A 36 2.44 -3.09 0.87
C ALA A 36 1.90 -3.15 2.29
N MET A 37 1.28 -2.05 2.73
CA MET A 37 0.44 -2.02 3.92
C MET A 37 -0.91 -1.37 3.58
N VAL A 38 -1.99 -2.05 3.93
CA VAL A 38 -3.35 -1.54 3.81
C VAL A 38 -3.74 -0.75 5.06
N TYR A 39 -4.48 0.33 4.82
CA TYR A 39 -5.03 1.24 5.82
C TYR A 39 -6.52 1.49 5.54
N GLY A 40 -7.33 1.60 6.59
CA GLY A 40 -8.75 1.93 6.44
C GLY A 40 -9.62 1.61 7.65
N ASP A 41 -9.04 1.61 8.85
CA ASP A 41 -9.80 1.41 10.09
C ASP A 41 -10.73 2.61 10.34
N ASP A 42 -12.01 2.32 10.62
CA ASP A 42 -13.10 3.31 10.69
C ASP A 42 -13.24 4.17 9.42
N LYS A 43 -12.85 3.64 8.26
CA LYS A 43 -12.98 4.32 6.95
C LYS A 43 -13.98 3.61 6.04
N PRO A 44 -14.59 4.32 5.07
CA PRO A 44 -15.57 3.73 4.13
C PRO A 44 -14.95 2.81 3.07
N TYR A 45 -13.63 2.78 2.94
CA TYR A 45 -12.90 1.93 2.00
C TYR A 45 -11.43 1.86 2.40
N LEU A 46 -10.69 0.94 1.79
CA LEU A 46 -9.27 0.77 2.03
C LEU A 46 -8.42 1.63 1.09
N VAL A 47 -7.29 2.07 1.61
CA VAL A 47 -6.18 2.65 0.86
C VAL A 47 -4.90 1.92 1.20
N ALA A 48 -3.83 2.09 0.42
CA ALA A 48 -2.57 1.41 0.67
C ALA A 48 -1.36 2.35 0.58
N VAL A 49 -0.35 2.06 1.39
CA VAL A 49 1.02 2.51 1.16
C VAL A 49 1.81 1.34 0.59
N ILE A 50 2.56 1.60 -0.48
CA ILE A 50 3.28 0.56 -1.22
C ILE A 50 4.73 0.97 -1.47
N TRP A 51 5.60 -0.02 -1.54
CA TRP A 51 6.94 0.10 -2.09
C TRP A 51 7.05 -0.77 -3.35
N PRO A 52 7.38 -0.19 -4.52
CA PRO A 52 7.52 -0.96 -5.74
C PRO A 52 8.70 -1.93 -5.67
N ASP A 53 8.73 -2.90 -6.58
CA ASP A 53 9.88 -3.78 -6.74
C ASP A 53 11.11 -3.03 -7.29
N GLU A 54 12.30 -3.31 -6.75
CA GLU A 54 13.53 -2.57 -7.09
C GLU A 54 14.03 -2.87 -8.51
N ASP A 55 13.87 -4.11 -8.98
CA ASP A 55 14.25 -4.47 -10.35
C ASP A 55 13.27 -3.83 -11.33
N PHE A 56 11.97 -3.86 -11.01
CA PHE A 56 10.96 -3.15 -11.79
C PHE A 56 11.22 -1.63 -11.85
N MET A 57 11.53 -0.99 -10.73
CA MET A 57 11.87 0.45 -10.69
C MET A 57 13.09 0.75 -11.58
N ARG A 58 14.14 -0.06 -11.47
CA ARG A 58 15.38 0.11 -12.25
C ARG A 58 15.13 -0.04 -13.75
N GLU A 59 14.37 -1.04 -14.16
CA GLU A 59 14.01 -1.26 -15.56
C GLU A 59 13.17 -0.11 -16.11
N PHE A 60 12.12 0.29 -15.38
CA PHE A 60 11.28 1.41 -15.79
C PHE A 60 12.08 2.71 -15.92
N ALA A 61 12.95 3.00 -14.94
CA ALA A 61 13.79 4.18 -14.95
C ALA A 61 14.73 4.22 -16.17
N ARG A 62 15.37 3.09 -16.47
CA ARG A 62 16.22 2.94 -17.66
C ARG A 62 15.43 3.16 -18.95
N ASP A 63 14.28 2.51 -19.09
CA ASP A 63 13.49 2.53 -20.31
C ASP A 63 12.84 3.91 -20.58
N ASN A 64 12.59 4.69 -19.52
CA ASN A 64 12.05 6.04 -19.61
C ASN A 64 13.12 7.14 -19.48
N SER A 65 14.40 6.78 -19.36
CA SER A 65 15.53 7.72 -19.20
C SER A 65 15.34 8.71 -18.04
N ILE A 66 14.86 8.22 -16.90
CA ILE A 66 14.68 8.98 -15.64
C ILE A 66 15.53 8.35 -14.52
N ASN A 67 15.69 9.04 -13.40
CA ASN A 67 16.44 8.47 -12.28
C ASN A 67 15.66 7.32 -11.62
N ASN A 68 16.39 6.32 -11.13
CA ASN A 68 15.85 5.26 -10.31
C ASN A 68 15.65 5.74 -8.86
N ASP A 69 14.78 6.73 -8.70
CA ASP A 69 14.47 7.40 -7.45
C ASP A 69 12.95 7.45 -7.27
N ILE A 70 12.47 7.08 -6.08
CA ILE A 70 11.04 6.95 -5.83
C ILE A 70 10.31 8.30 -5.92
N ASP A 71 10.96 9.42 -5.57
CA ASP A 71 10.32 10.73 -5.65
C ASP A 71 10.07 11.09 -7.12
N GLU A 72 11.04 10.84 -7.99
CA GLU A 72 10.89 11.07 -9.44
C GLU A 72 9.91 10.09 -10.09
N LEU A 73 10.06 8.79 -9.82
CA LEU A 73 9.20 7.73 -10.34
C LEU A 73 7.74 7.93 -9.90
N SER A 74 7.54 8.32 -8.64
CA SER A 74 6.21 8.57 -8.12
C SER A 74 5.55 9.80 -8.75
N GLN A 75 6.25 10.76 -9.36
CA GLN A 75 5.58 11.83 -10.11
C GLN A 75 5.24 11.45 -11.55
N ASN A 76 5.79 10.33 -12.05
CA ASN A 76 5.53 9.86 -13.41
C ASN A 76 4.14 9.18 -13.52
N ASP A 77 3.27 9.75 -14.36
CA ASP A 77 1.91 9.23 -14.56
C ASP A 77 1.87 7.81 -15.14
N THR A 78 2.83 7.44 -16.00
CA THR A 78 2.92 6.10 -16.58
C THR A 78 3.28 5.08 -15.51
N PHE A 79 4.28 5.38 -14.67
CA PHE A 79 4.64 4.53 -13.54
C PHE A 79 3.46 4.31 -12.59
N ARG A 80 2.78 5.41 -12.21
CA ARG A 80 1.55 5.36 -11.41
C ARG A 80 0.46 4.48 -12.02
N LYS A 81 0.27 4.55 -13.34
CA LYS A 81 -0.74 3.75 -14.05
C LYS A 81 -0.41 2.26 -14.06
N ILE A 82 0.87 1.90 -14.21
CA ILE A 82 1.28 0.48 -14.14
C ILE A 82 1.00 -0.09 -12.76
N ILE A 83 1.42 0.62 -11.72
CA ILE A 83 1.18 0.24 -10.33
C ILE A 83 -0.32 0.18 -9.99
N ARG A 84 -1.09 1.15 -10.49
CA ARG A 84 -2.56 1.11 -10.38
C ARG A 84 -3.15 -0.13 -11.04
N SER A 85 -2.63 -0.50 -12.22
CA SER A 85 -3.10 -1.68 -12.94
C SER A 85 -2.82 -2.96 -12.16
N ALA A 86 -1.68 -3.06 -11.48
CA ALA A 86 -1.39 -4.17 -10.56
C ALA A 86 -2.40 -4.25 -9.40
N ILE A 87 -2.69 -3.11 -8.76
CA ILE A 87 -3.71 -3.05 -7.70
C ILE A 87 -5.10 -3.41 -8.24
N ASP A 88 -5.43 -2.99 -9.47
CA ASP A 88 -6.72 -3.32 -10.09
C ASP A 88 -6.85 -4.82 -10.36
N ARG A 89 -5.77 -5.50 -10.80
CA ARG A 89 -5.73 -6.97 -10.91
C ARG A 89 -5.99 -7.63 -9.55
N VAL A 90 -5.36 -7.16 -8.49
CA VAL A 90 -5.62 -7.64 -7.12
C VAL A 90 -7.07 -7.42 -6.72
N ASN A 91 -7.62 -6.22 -6.98
CA ASN A 91 -9.00 -5.87 -6.67
C ASN A 91 -10.03 -6.76 -7.37
N THR A 92 -9.72 -7.38 -8.52
CA THR A 92 -10.63 -8.35 -9.16
C THR A 92 -10.84 -9.61 -8.32
N ARG A 93 -9.92 -9.93 -7.41
CA ARG A 93 -9.92 -11.12 -6.54
C ARG A 93 -10.49 -10.85 -5.15
N LEU A 94 -10.94 -9.62 -4.92
CA LEU A 94 -11.38 -9.10 -3.62
C LEU A 94 -12.86 -8.75 -3.62
N SER A 95 -13.51 -8.91 -2.47
CA SER A 95 -14.87 -8.40 -2.28
C SER A 95 -14.91 -6.87 -2.32
N THR A 96 -16.09 -6.29 -2.55
CA THR A 96 -16.25 -4.82 -2.66
C THR A 96 -15.69 -4.06 -1.45
N ILE A 97 -15.80 -4.62 -0.25
CA ILE A 97 -15.31 -4.02 1.00
C ILE A 97 -13.78 -4.13 1.15
N GLU A 98 -13.16 -5.13 0.54
CA GLU A 98 -11.71 -5.37 0.57
C GLU A 98 -10.96 -4.56 -0.48
N LYS A 99 -11.65 -3.95 -1.46
CA LYS A 99 -11.00 -3.24 -2.56
C LYS A 99 -10.23 -2.01 -2.07
N VAL A 100 -8.99 -1.93 -2.53
CA VAL A 100 -8.12 -0.76 -2.34
C VAL A 100 -8.48 0.30 -3.37
N ARG A 101 -9.00 1.44 -2.92
CA ARG A 101 -9.49 2.51 -3.82
C ARG A 101 -8.45 3.56 -4.19
N SER A 102 -7.45 3.74 -3.34
CA SER A 102 -6.38 4.71 -3.54
C SER A 102 -5.09 4.21 -2.91
N PHE A 103 -3.96 4.72 -3.38
CA PHE A 103 -2.66 4.35 -2.85
C PHE A 103 -1.70 5.53 -2.88
N MET A 104 -0.61 5.38 -2.13
CA MET A 104 0.57 6.25 -2.13
C MET A 104 1.84 5.40 -2.13
N PHE A 105 2.96 5.99 -2.56
CA PHE A 105 4.27 5.34 -2.47
C PHE A 105 4.96 5.71 -1.17
N ALA A 106 5.51 4.73 -0.47
CA ALA A 106 6.40 5.00 0.65
C ALA A 106 7.64 5.78 0.18
N GLU A 107 8.21 6.57 1.08
CA GLU A 107 9.43 7.36 0.80
C GLU A 107 10.69 6.48 0.81
N ALA A 108 10.62 5.33 1.50
CA ALA A 108 11.65 4.31 1.52
C ALA A 108 11.03 2.92 1.67
N ALA A 109 11.79 1.89 1.29
CA ALA A 109 11.45 0.50 1.57
C ALA A 109 11.21 0.30 3.08
N PHE A 110 10.24 -0.54 3.44
CA PHE A 110 10.04 -0.97 4.81
C PHE A 110 11.24 -1.79 5.25
N GLY A 111 11.92 -1.32 6.30
CA GLY A 111 13.16 -1.88 6.79
C GLY A 111 13.11 -2.15 8.29
N ILE A 112 14.13 -2.85 8.78
CA ILE A 112 14.36 -2.99 10.22
C ILE A 112 14.95 -1.68 10.76
N ASP A 113 15.76 -0.99 9.96
CA ASP A 113 16.44 0.26 10.29
C ASP A 113 15.45 1.41 10.55
N ASN A 114 14.41 1.53 9.73
CA ASN A 114 13.33 2.51 9.90
C ASN A 114 12.18 1.98 10.80
N GLU A 115 12.40 0.86 11.47
CA GLU A 115 11.47 0.20 12.39
C GLU A 115 10.11 -0.20 11.78
N MET A 116 9.96 -0.16 10.45
CA MET A 116 8.71 -0.54 9.78
C MET A 116 8.56 -2.06 9.68
N LEU A 117 9.65 -2.80 9.82
CA LEU A 117 9.67 -4.25 9.97
C LEU A 117 10.18 -4.66 11.36
N THR A 118 9.67 -5.79 11.85
CA THR A 118 10.29 -6.53 12.97
C THR A 118 11.60 -7.18 12.50
N PRO A 119 12.50 -7.58 13.42
CA PRO A 119 13.66 -8.41 13.08
C PRO A 119 13.30 -9.72 12.37
N SER A 120 12.04 -10.16 12.48
CA SER A 120 11.50 -11.32 11.76
C SER A 120 10.85 -10.96 10.41
N MET A 121 11.13 -9.77 9.87
CA MET A 121 10.63 -9.25 8.58
C MET A 121 9.10 -9.08 8.48
N LYS A 122 8.39 -9.07 9.62
CA LYS A 122 6.95 -8.76 9.67
C LYS A 122 6.71 -7.26 9.77
N ILE A 123 5.72 -6.74 9.04
CA ILE A 123 5.28 -5.34 9.09
C ILE A 123 4.87 -4.92 10.51
N ARG A 124 5.31 -3.73 10.93
CA ARG A 124 4.91 -3.02 12.15
C ARG A 124 3.92 -1.91 11.78
N ARG A 125 2.64 -2.27 11.62
CA ARG A 125 1.58 -1.34 11.17
C ARG A 125 1.51 -0.03 11.94
N HIS A 126 1.70 -0.08 13.26
CA HIS A 126 1.68 1.13 14.09
C HIS A 126 2.77 2.12 13.68
N LYS A 127 4.01 1.67 13.45
CA LYS A 127 5.11 2.52 12.98
C LYS A 127 4.85 3.10 11.59
N ILE A 128 4.35 2.27 10.67
CA ILE A 128 4.01 2.74 9.31
C ILE A 128 2.85 3.75 9.37
N ARG A 129 1.86 3.54 10.24
CA ARG A 129 0.78 4.50 10.47
C ARG A 129 1.28 5.79 11.11
N ASP A 130 2.22 5.71 12.04
CA ASP A 130 2.80 6.91 12.67
C ASP A 130 3.59 7.74 11.64
N ALA A 131 4.26 7.08 10.68
CA ALA A 131 4.98 7.74 9.59
C ALA A 131 4.06 8.31 8.50
N TYR A 132 3.13 7.49 7.98
CA TYR A 132 2.35 7.82 6.76
C TYR A 132 0.87 8.11 7.02
N GLY A 133 0.40 8.04 8.27
CA GLY A 133 -1.02 8.13 8.61
C GLY A 133 -1.69 9.39 8.09
N GLN A 134 -1.02 10.54 8.20
CA GLN A 134 -1.54 11.81 7.69
C GLN A 134 -1.71 11.80 6.16
N GLN A 135 -0.72 11.27 5.42
CA GLN A 135 -0.78 11.15 3.96
C GLN A 135 -1.88 10.16 3.54
N LEU A 136 -1.99 9.03 4.23
CA LEU A 136 -3.02 8.02 4.02
C LEU A 136 -4.42 8.59 4.28
N ASP A 137 -4.61 9.34 5.36
CA ASP A 137 -5.86 10.06 5.65
C ASP A 137 -6.20 11.08 4.56
N GLY A 138 -5.20 11.77 4.02
CA GLY A 138 -5.35 12.71 2.90
C GLY A 138 -5.92 12.07 1.64
N LEU A 139 -5.70 10.76 1.42
CA LEU A 139 -6.25 10.03 0.27
C LEU A 139 -7.78 9.95 0.30
N TYR A 140 -8.41 10.02 1.49
CA TYR A 140 -9.87 10.02 1.64
C TYR A 140 -10.50 11.38 1.33
N GLN A 141 -9.77 12.45 1.60
CA GLN A 141 -10.26 13.83 1.44
C GLN A 141 -10.23 14.29 -0.02
N ARG A 142 -9.37 13.67 -0.85
CA ARG A 142 -9.22 13.99 -2.27
C ARG A 142 -10.52 13.77 -3.09
N LYS A 143 -11.49 13.02 -2.56
CA LYS A 143 -12.81 12.83 -3.17
C LYS A 143 -13.79 14.00 -3.02
N ARG A 144 -13.45 15.10 -2.31
CA ARG A 144 -14.28 16.31 -2.21
C ARG A 144 -13.93 17.40 -3.26
N LYS A 145 -13.62 17.02 -4.50
CA LYS A 145 -13.70 17.95 -5.65
C LYS A 145 -14.58 17.31 -6.71
N GLY A 146 -15.86 17.68 -6.71
CA GLY A 146 -16.88 17.19 -7.63
C GLY A 146 -18.29 17.29 -7.05
N GLN A 147 -18.74 18.52 -6.80
CA GLN A 147 -20.13 18.91 -7.02
C GLN A 147 -20.13 19.92 -8.17
#